data_AF-A0A401ZX16-F1
#
_entry.id   AF-A0A401ZX16-F1
#
_cell.length_a   1.000
_cell.length_b   1.000
_cell.length_c   1.000
_cell.angle_alpha   90.00
_cell.angle_beta   90.00
_cell.angle_gamma   90.00
#
_symmetry.space_group_name_H-M   'P 1'
#
loop_
_entity.id
_entity.type
_entity.pdbx_description
1 polymer ?
#
loop_
_entity_poly.entity_id
_entity_poly.type
_entity_poly.pdbx_seq_one_letter_code
_entity_poly.pdbx_strand_id
1 'polypeptide(L)'
;MKNHLDHNFDHHFIHKGTPMKRSLLARLRLNGAGYLLSAFLFIICIPLYQILVLAPTGFSDALNAAGNGQFTGYLSWLHTHNLLFIGYRLLLLIAFALLFSLPFSLFRIIVAQELLGQQERAAELENAETAESTESTETAPEEELSQAEDLPEDAWRGKGFIVLAAWSGMIGLGLYLLVTLISTIYFVSLGTGYTQGSTQPSAIATFASLFAILSNTVAIGLIALSTFFFGVMIVRARDLWPKMWTAFGYLALVVTALLSGSAVAIASAPVTGQSLLTTPATLLFAAWTLWLGSMLVRLQPEA
;
A
#
# COMPACT_ATOMS: atom_id res chain seq x y z
N MET A 1 63.71 -7.88 36.05
CA MET A 1 64.36 -7.35 34.83
C MET A 1 63.75 -8.10 33.65
N LYS A 2 62.97 -7.41 32.79
CA LYS A 2 62.46 -7.83 31.45
C LYS A 2 61.53 -9.07 31.41
N ASN A 3 60.25 -8.97 31.03
CA ASN A 3 59.62 -8.64 29.73
C ASN A 3 59.19 -9.89 28.92
N HIS A 4 58.12 -9.68 28.14
CA HIS A 4 57.47 -10.53 27.11
C HIS A 4 56.41 -11.52 27.64
N LEU A 5 55.11 -11.23 27.64
CA LEU A 5 54.22 -10.72 26.57
C LEU A 5 54.41 -11.49 25.26
N ASP A 6 53.50 -12.43 25.00
CA ASP A 6 52.87 -12.64 23.69
C ASP A 6 51.50 -13.32 23.90
N HIS A 7 50.48 -12.46 24.00
CA HIS A 7 49.07 -12.84 24.02
C HIS A 7 48.59 -12.74 22.57
N ASN A 8 48.58 -13.87 21.86
CA ASN A 8 48.08 -13.94 20.49
C ASN A 8 46.54 -14.09 20.53
N PHE A 9 45.83 -12.97 20.56
CA PHE A 9 44.38 -12.90 20.36
C PHE A 9 44.07 -12.69 18.87
N ASP A 10 43.94 -13.78 18.13
CA ASP A 10 43.32 -13.77 16.81
C ASP A 10 41.80 -13.57 16.97
N HIS A 11 41.37 -12.32 17.09
CA HIS A 11 39.97 -11.93 16.97
C HIS A 11 39.56 -11.92 15.49
N HIS A 12 39.33 -13.11 14.93
CA HIS A 12 38.63 -13.25 13.66
C HIS A 12 37.12 -13.07 13.89
N PHE A 13 36.67 -11.83 14.12
CA PHE A 13 35.26 -11.47 14.09
C PHE A 13 34.75 -11.53 12.64
N ILE A 14 34.42 -12.74 12.17
CA ILE A 14 33.56 -12.91 11.00
C ILE A 14 32.16 -12.46 11.42
N HIS A 15 31.78 -11.24 11.04
CA HIS A 15 30.41 -10.76 11.10
C HIS A 15 29.53 -11.64 10.19
N LYS A 16 29.08 -12.78 10.70
CA LYS A 16 28.04 -13.59 10.04
C LYS A 16 26.75 -12.80 10.13
N GLY A 17 26.38 -12.12 9.05
CA GLY A 17 25.03 -11.59 8.87
C GLY A 17 24.01 -12.68 9.21
N THR A 18 23.19 -12.43 10.23
CA THR A 18 22.32 -13.48 10.78
C THR A 18 21.35 -13.98 9.69
N PRO A 19 21.14 -15.31 9.56
CA PRO A 19 20.35 -15.91 8.48
C PRO A 19 18.91 -15.37 8.40
N MET A 20 18.39 -14.84 9.51
CA MET A 20 17.08 -14.21 9.61
C MET A 20 16.98 -12.88 8.82
N LYS A 21 18.05 -12.07 8.80
CA LYS A 21 18.10 -10.82 8.01
C LYS A 21 18.06 -11.11 6.50
N ARG A 22 18.77 -12.15 6.06
CA ARG A 22 18.79 -12.61 4.66
C ARG A 22 17.41 -13.09 4.20
N SER A 23 16.66 -13.80 5.04
CA SER A 23 15.30 -14.27 4.74
C SER A 23 14.28 -13.13 4.62
N LEU A 24 14.37 -12.10 5.47
CA LEU A 24 13.47 -10.94 5.41
C LEU A 24 13.72 -10.11 4.14
N LEU A 25 14.99 -9.84 3.83
CA LEU A 25 15.36 -9.03 2.66
C LEU A 25 15.00 -9.74 1.34
N ALA A 26 15.19 -11.06 1.27
CA ALA A 26 14.74 -11.87 0.13
C ALA A 26 13.22 -11.82 -0.05
N ARG A 27 12.43 -11.88 1.05
CA ARG A 27 10.97 -11.74 1.00
C ARG A 27 10.53 -10.36 0.55
N LEU A 28 11.16 -9.29 1.04
CA LEU A 28 10.85 -7.92 0.61
C LEU A 28 11.14 -7.72 -0.88
N ARG A 29 12.23 -8.30 -1.40
CA ARG A 29 12.56 -8.25 -2.82
C ARG A 29 11.56 -9.02 -3.69
N LEU A 30 11.18 -10.24 -3.27
CA LEU A 30 10.17 -11.04 -3.97
C LEU A 30 8.82 -10.30 -4.01
N ASN A 31 8.40 -9.74 -2.88
CA ASN A 31 7.20 -8.91 -2.80
C ASN A 31 7.32 -7.66 -3.68
N GLY A 32 8.49 -7.01 -3.69
CA GLY A 32 8.79 -5.86 -4.55
C GLY A 32 8.62 -6.17 -6.03
N ALA A 33 9.04 -7.35 -6.49
CA ALA A 33 8.82 -7.81 -7.86
C ALA A 33 7.31 -7.99 -8.16
N GLY A 34 6.54 -8.50 -7.20
CA GLY A 34 5.08 -8.56 -7.29
C GLY A 34 4.44 -7.18 -7.42
N TYR A 35 4.93 -6.19 -6.67
CA TYR A 35 4.43 -4.81 -6.75
C TYR A 35 4.76 -4.14 -8.09
N LEU A 36 5.96 -4.39 -8.63
CA LEU A 36 6.32 -3.93 -9.97
C LEU A 36 5.39 -4.54 -11.03
N LEU A 37 5.14 -5.85 -10.95
CA LEU A 37 4.24 -6.54 -11.87
C LEU A 37 2.82 -5.98 -11.75
N SER A 38 2.31 -5.76 -10.53
CA SER A 38 1.01 -5.13 -10.30
C SER A 38 0.92 -3.74 -10.91
N ALA A 39 1.91 -2.88 -10.66
CA ALA A 39 1.94 -1.54 -11.20
C ALA A 39 1.97 -1.54 -12.73
N PHE A 40 2.74 -2.45 -13.34
CA PHE A 40 2.76 -2.66 -14.79
C PHE A 40 1.38 -3.07 -15.32
N LEU A 41 0.68 -3.98 -14.62
CA LEU A 41 -0.67 -4.37 -14.98
C LEU A 41 -1.63 -3.18 -14.97
N PHE A 42 -1.57 -2.31 -13.96
CA PHE A 42 -2.43 -1.13 -13.86
C PHE A 42 -2.13 -0.05 -14.89
N ILE A 43 -0.85 0.23 -15.16
CA ILE A 43 -0.46 1.34 -16.03
C ILE A 43 -0.57 0.94 -17.50
N ILE A 44 -0.28 -0.31 -17.84
CA ILE A 44 -0.12 -0.76 -19.23
C ILE A 44 -1.16 -1.81 -19.59
N CYS A 45 -1.16 -2.97 -18.93
CA CYS A 45 -1.97 -4.11 -19.41
C CYS A 45 -3.47 -3.84 -19.36
N ILE A 46 -3.97 -3.28 -18.26
CA ILE A 46 -5.41 -3.03 -18.08
C ILE A 46 -5.90 -1.95 -19.06
N PRO A 47 -5.25 -0.77 -19.18
CA PRO A 47 -5.63 0.23 -20.18
C PRO A 47 -5.54 -0.30 -21.61
N LEU A 48 -4.49 -1.06 -21.96
CA LEU A 48 -4.37 -1.65 -23.29
C LEU A 48 -5.48 -2.66 -23.57
N TYR A 49 -5.83 -3.50 -22.60
CA TYR A 49 -6.95 -4.43 -22.75
C TYR A 49 -8.28 -3.68 -22.94
N GLN A 50 -8.49 -2.60 -22.19
CA GLN A 50 -9.68 -1.76 -22.36
C GLN A 50 -9.75 -1.14 -23.77
N ILE A 51 -8.65 -0.57 -24.26
CA ILE A 51 -8.63 0.16 -25.54
C ILE A 51 -8.64 -0.79 -26.74
N LEU A 52 -7.87 -1.88 -26.69
CA LEU A 52 -7.66 -2.77 -27.84
C LEU A 52 -8.67 -3.91 -27.92
N VAL A 53 -9.26 -4.32 -26.79
CA VAL A 53 -10.17 -5.49 -26.74
C VAL A 53 -11.58 -5.07 -26.39
N LEU A 54 -11.79 -4.32 -25.30
CA LEU A 54 -13.14 -3.99 -24.84
C LEU A 54 -13.81 -2.87 -25.65
N ALA A 55 -13.10 -1.78 -25.91
CA ALA A 55 -13.67 -0.62 -26.61
C ALA A 55 -14.21 -0.96 -28.01
N PRO A 56 -13.50 -1.73 -28.87
CA PRO A 56 -14.02 -2.10 -30.20
C PRO A 56 -15.29 -2.95 -30.15
N THR A 57 -15.56 -3.63 -29.03
CA THR A 57 -16.78 -4.44 -28.83
C THR A 57 -17.97 -3.63 -28.31
N GLY A 58 -17.83 -2.31 -28.13
CA GLY A 58 -18.89 -1.44 -27.61
C GLY A 58 -19.04 -1.46 -26.09
N PHE A 59 -18.04 -1.97 -25.35
CA PHE A 59 -18.10 -2.04 -23.88
C PHE A 59 -18.31 -0.66 -23.23
N SER A 60 -17.62 0.37 -23.72
CA SER A 60 -17.71 1.73 -23.17
C SER A 60 -19.12 2.30 -23.29
N ASP A 61 -19.78 2.11 -24.43
CA ASP A 61 -21.15 2.58 -24.66
C ASP A 61 -22.14 1.84 -23.78
N ALA A 62 -21.97 0.52 -23.66
CA ALA A 62 -22.77 -0.33 -22.78
C ALA A 62 -22.63 0.06 -21.31
N LEU A 63 -21.41 0.38 -20.85
CA LEU A 63 -21.12 0.83 -19.49
C LEU A 63 -21.69 2.22 -19.22
N ASN A 64 -21.54 3.16 -20.16
CA ASN A 64 -22.11 4.51 -20.05
C ASN A 64 -23.64 4.48 -19.96
N ALA A 65 -24.30 3.63 -20.75
CA ALA A 65 -25.75 3.43 -20.67
C ALA A 65 -26.18 2.88 -19.30
N ALA A 66 -25.47 1.89 -18.77
CA ALA A 66 -25.72 1.36 -17.42
C ALA A 66 -25.54 2.43 -16.33
N GLY A 67 -24.55 3.32 -16.46
CA GLY A 67 -24.35 4.46 -15.56
C GLY A 67 -25.52 5.44 -15.53
N ASN A 68 -26.28 5.54 -16.62
CA ASN A 68 -27.53 6.32 -16.72
C ASN A 68 -28.78 5.50 -16.33
N GLY A 69 -28.61 4.32 -15.71
CA GLY A 69 -29.69 3.43 -15.29
C GLY A 69 -30.26 2.54 -16.40
N GLN A 70 -29.70 2.58 -17.61
CA GLN A 70 -30.14 1.79 -18.75
C GLN A 70 -29.32 0.51 -18.89
N PHE A 71 -29.72 -0.54 -18.17
CA PHE A 71 -28.92 -1.79 -18.09
C PHE A 71 -29.13 -2.77 -19.25
N THR A 72 -30.16 -2.57 -20.09
CA THR A 72 -30.48 -3.46 -21.22
C THR A 72 -29.30 -3.66 -22.16
N GLY A 73 -28.65 -2.55 -22.57
CA GLY A 73 -27.48 -2.60 -23.45
C GLY A 73 -26.29 -3.30 -22.78
N TYR A 74 -26.07 -3.04 -21.49
CA TYR A 74 -25.02 -3.69 -20.71
C TYR A 74 -25.22 -5.21 -20.58
N LEU A 75 -26.43 -5.66 -20.28
CA LEU A 75 -26.75 -7.08 -20.19
C LEU A 75 -26.64 -7.78 -21.54
N SER A 76 -27.10 -7.15 -22.63
CA SER A 76 -26.95 -7.70 -23.98
C SER A 76 -25.48 -7.81 -24.40
N TRP A 77 -24.67 -6.81 -24.08
CA TRP A 77 -23.22 -6.86 -24.34
C TRP A 77 -22.57 -7.99 -23.54
N LEU A 78 -22.92 -8.10 -22.26
CA LEU A 78 -22.37 -9.08 -21.35
C LEU A 78 -22.70 -10.51 -21.80
N HIS A 79 -23.96 -10.77 -22.18
CA HIS A 79 -24.39 -12.04 -22.75
C HIS A 79 -23.48 -12.50 -23.91
N THR A 80 -23.16 -11.57 -24.81
CA THR A 80 -22.38 -11.84 -26.02
C THR A 80 -20.87 -11.95 -25.73
N HIS A 81 -20.36 -11.17 -24.77
CA HIS A 81 -18.91 -10.98 -24.53
C HIS A 81 -18.47 -11.39 -23.12
N ASN A 82 -19.15 -12.36 -22.50
CA ASN A 82 -18.88 -12.82 -21.13
C ASN A 82 -17.40 -13.14 -20.88
N LEU A 83 -16.74 -13.83 -21.81
CA LEU A 83 -15.31 -14.17 -21.67
C LEU A 83 -14.41 -12.94 -21.64
N LEU A 84 -14.72 -11.90 -22.43
CA LEU A 84 -13.94 -10.66 -22.44
C LEU A 84 -14.08 -9.91 -21.12
N PHE A 85 -15.30 -9.89 -20.55
CA PHE A 85 -15.57 -9.32 -19.25
C PHE A 85 -14.84 -10.08 -18.13
N ILE A 86 -14.89 -11.42 -18.12
CA ILE A 86 -14.18 -12.24 -17.15
C ILE A 86 -12.67 -12.00 -17.25
N GLY A 87 -12.11 -11.97 -18.46
CA GLY A 87 -10.69 -11.68 -18.69
C GLY A 87 -10.26 -10.34 -18.08
N TYR A 88 -11.05 -9.28 -18.31
CA TYR A 88 -10.82 -7.97 -17.70
C TYR A 88 -10.86 -8.01 -16.17
N ARG A 89 -11.87 -8.67 -15.60
CA ARG A 89 -12.03 -8.78 -14.14
C ARG A 89 -10.92 -9.60 -13.50
N LEU A 90 -10.47 -10.67 -14.13
CA LEU A 90 -9.32 -11.47 -13.69
C LEU A 90 -8.04 -10.64 -13.70
N LEU A 91 -7.82 -9.83 -14.73
CA LEU A 91 -6.65 -8.96 -14.81
C LEU A 91 -6.60 -7.97 -13.63
N LEU A 92 -7.74 -7.37 -13.28
CA LEU A 92 -7.88 -6.53 -12.08
C LEU A 92 -7.63 -7.31 -10.79
N LEU A 93 -8.24 -8.49 -10.64
CA LEU A 93 -8.06 -9.34 -9.46
C LEU A 93 -6.59 -9.71 -9.26
N ILE A 94 -5.89 -10.10 -10.33
CA ILE A 94 -4.46 -10.43 -10.26
C ILE A 94 -3.64 -9.19 -9.87
N ALA A 95 -3.93 -8.03 -10.49
CA ALA A 95 -3.21 -6.79 -10.17
C ALA A 95 -3.35 -6.42 -8.69
N PHE A 96 -4.55 -6.48 -8.11
CA PHE A 96 -4.76 -6.19 -6.69
C PHE A 96 -4.25 -7.31 -5.76
N ALA A 97 -4.33 -8.58 -6.16
CA ALA A 97 -3.83 -9.71 -5.35
C ALA A 97 -2.32 -9.64 -5.14
N LEU A 98 -1.57 -9.20 -6.16
CA LEU A 98 -0.12 -8.95 -6.06
C LEU A 98 0.24 -7.85 -5.06
N LEU A 99 -0.69 -6.94 -4.73
CA LEU A 99 -0.49 -5.89 -3.73
C LEU A 99 -0.90 -6.33 -2.32
N PHE A 100 -1.44 -7.53 -2.13
CA PHE A 100 -2.03 -7.93 -0.85
C PHE A 100 -1.04 -7.84 0.33
N SER A 101 0.25 -8.10 0.09
CA SER A 101 1.31 -7.99 1.10
C SER A 101 1.89 -6.57 1.27
N LEU A 102 1.47 -5.60 0.44
CA LEU A 102 2.02 -4.24 0.42
C LEU A 102 1.88 -3.53 1.76
N PRO A 103 0.70 -3.51 2.42
CA PRO A 103 0.53 -2.80 3.69
C PRO A 103 1.48 -3.32 4.77
N PHE A 104 1.65 -4.65 4.87
CA PHE A 104 2.57 -5.25 5.83
C PHE A 104 4.05 -5.06 5.48
N SER A 105 4.37 -4.96 4.19
CA SER A 105 5.75 -4.67 3.77
C SER A 105 6.13 -3.25 4.17
N LEU A 106 5.26 -2.26 3.92
CA LEU A 106 5.46 -0.88 4.38
C LEU A 106 5.53 -0.78 5.90
N PHE A 107 4.61 -1.44 6.61
CA PHE A 107 4.64 -1.52 8.07
C PHE A 107 6.01 -1.96 8.59
N ARG A 108 6.56 -3.06 8.05
CA ARG A 108 7.85 -3.59 8.48
C ARG A 108 9.01 -2.65 8.19
N ILE A 109 8.99 -1.99 7.03
CA ILE A 109 10.06 -1.06 6.63
C ILE A 109 10.04 0.16 7.55
N ILE A 110 8.86 0.72 7.80
CA ILE A 110 8.72 1.91 8.66
C ILE A 110 9.13 1.60 10.09
N VAL A 111 8.64 0.49 10.66
CA VAL A 111 9.02 0.08 12.02
C VAL A 111 10.53 -0.21 12.12
N ALA A 112 11.12 -0.84 11.10
CA ALA A 112 12.57 -1.09 11.09
C ALA A 112 13.38 0.21 11.09
N GLN A 113 12.98 1.21 10.31
CA GLN A 113 13.65 2.51 10.26
C GLN A 113 13.46 3.31 11.55
N GLU A 114 12.26 3.26 12.15
CA GLU A 114 12.01 3.92 13.43
C GLU A 114 12.87 3.32 14.56
N LEU A 115 13.03 1.99 14.59
CA LEU A 115 13.89 1.32 15.55
C LEU A 115 15.38 1.66 15.35
N LEU A 116 15.86 1.72 14.11
CA LEU A 116 17.24 2.12 13.82
C LEU A 116 17.50 3.57 14.24
N GLY A 117 16.57 4.49 13.92
CA GLY A 117 16.66 5.88 14.34
C GLY A 117 16.65 6.08 15.86
N GLN A 118 15.92 5.24 16.59
CA GLN A 118 15.96 5.25 18.07
C GLN A 118 17.31 4.77 18.61
N GLN A 119 17.91 3.75 17.99
CA GLN A 119 19.24 3.25 18.39
C GLN A 119 20.34 4.26 18.13
N GLU A 120 20.31 4.95 16.97
CA GLU A 120 21.28 5.99 16.64
C GLU A 120 21.20 7.16 17.61
N ARG A 121 19.99 7.65 17.93
CA ARG A 121 19.82 8.73 18.91
C ARG A 121 20.24 8.34 20.33
N ALA A 122 19.95 7.11 20.75
CA ALA A 122 20.39 6.62 22.05
C ALA A 122 21.92 6.56 22.13
N ALA A 123 22.59 6.10 21.07
CA ALA A 123 24.04 6.08 20.99
C ALA A 123 24.66 7.49 20.91
N GLU A 124 24.01 8.45 20.26
CA GLU A 124 24.44 9.85 20.25
C GLU A 124 24.35 10.48 21.63
N LEU A 125 23.27 10.22 22.39
CA LEU A 125 23.11 10.69 23.76
C LEU A 125 24.15 10.07 24.71
N GLU A 126 24.38 8.75 24.60
CA GLU A 126 25.40 8.07 25.40
C GLU A 126 26.81 8.62 25.11
N ASN A 127 27.13 8.90 23.84
CA ASN A 127 28.40 9.52 23.46
C ASN A 127 28.51 10.99 23.93
N ALA A 128 27.40 11.74 23.94
CA ALA A 128 27.37 13.12 24.44
C ALA A 128 27.58 13.18 25.97
N GLU A 129 26.91 12.30 26.74
CA GLU A 129 27.10 12.19 28.19
C GLU A 129 28.54 11.74 28.56
N THR A 130 29.15 10.87 27.75
CA THR A 130 30.53 10.44 27.93
C THR A 130 31.53 11.56 27.57
N ALA A 131 31.19 12.43 26.60
CA ALA A 131 32.02 13.58 26.24
C ALA A 131 31.98 14.70 27.30
N GLU A 132 30.79 15.02 27.85
CA GLU A 132 30.64 16.05 28.89
C GLU A 132 31.26 15.64 30.24
N SER A 133 31.27 14.34 30.57
CA SER A 133 31.92 13.80 31.77
C SER A 133 33.46 13.76 31.69
N THR A 134 34.05 13.94 30.50
CA THR A 134 35.51 14.01 30.33
C THR A 134 36.05 15.45 30.46
N GLU A 135 35.19 16.48 30.39
CA GLU A 135 35.60 17.90 30.46
C GLU A 135 35.34 18.56 31.83
N SER A 136 34.75 17.86 32.79
CA SER A 136 34.40 18.40 34.11
C SER A 136 35.14 17.67 35.25
N THR A 137 36.41 18.04 35.45
CA THR A 137 37.12 17.77 36.71
C THR A 137 36.97 18.98 37.65
N GLU A 138 36.55 18.70 38.89
CA GLU A 138 36.29 19.62 40.03
C GLU A 138 34.98 20.42 39.95
N THR A 139 33.87 20.02 40.58
CA THR A 139 33.67 19.88 42.03
C THR A 139 32.29 19.25 42.29
N ALA A 140 32.13 18.48 43.38
CA ALA A 140 30.86 17.89 43.84
C ALA A 140 30.65 18.23 45.34
N PRO A 141 29.49 17.98 45.98
CA PRO A 141 28.21 17.42 45.49
C PRO A 141 26.93 18.15 46.01
N GLU A 142 25.77 17.57 45.67
CA GLU A 142 24.40 17.78 46.22
C GLU A 142 23.50 18.78 45.48
N GLU A 143 22.54 18.27 44.69
CA GLU A 143 21.11 18.36 45.01
C GLU A 143 20.24 17.56 44.01
N GLU A 144 19.37 16.74 44.59
CA GLU A 144 18.06 16.26 44.12
C GLU A 144 17.91 15.49 42.79
N LEU A 145 17.84 14.16 42.98
CA LEU A 145 17.00 13.23 42.23
C LEU A 145 15.59 13.82 41.95
N SER A 146 15.42 14.41 40.77
CA SER A 146 14.15 14.31 40.06
C SER A 146 14.38 13.48 38.80
N GLN A 147 14.43 12.16 38.98
CA GLN A 147 14.06 11.23 37.92
C GLN A 147 12.55 11.38 37.69
N ALA A 148 12.16 12.51 37.09
CA ALA A 148 11.03 12.49 36.21
C ALA A 148 11.48 11.62 35.04
N GLU A 149 10.99 10.39 35.06
CA GLU A 149 10.95 9.47 33.94
C GLU A 149 10.25 10.18 32.78
N ASP A 150 10.97 11.09 32.12
CA ASP A 150 10.56 11.78 30.91
C ASP A 150 10.67 10.75 29.79
N LEU A 151 9.73 9.80 29.83
CA LEU A 151 9.36 8.97 28.70
C LEU A 151 9.17 9.96 27.53
N PRO A 152 9.97 9.86 26.45
CA PRO A 152 9.90 10.84 25.38
C PRO A 152 8.43 10.98 24.95
N GLU A 153 7.91 12.22 24.92
CA GLU A 153 6.54 12.56 24.52
C GLU A 153 6.11 11.89 23.18
N ASP A 154 7.08 11.41 22.40
CA ASP A 154 6.94 10.73 21.12
C ASP A 154 6.63 9.22 21.17
N ALA A 155 6.80 8.53 22.31
CA ALA A 155 6.75 7.06 22.35
C ALA A 155 5.36 6.45 22.04
N TRP A 156 4.26 7.18 22.32
CA TRP A 156 2.90 6.64 22.14
C TRP A 156 2.28 6.93 20.77
N ARG A 157 2.81 7.87 19.98
CA ARG A 157 1.97 8.59 18.97
C ARG A 157 2.12 8.16 17.52
N GLY A 158 2.91 7.13 17.23
CA GLY A 158 3.14 6.60 15.87
C GLY A 158 2.78 5.12 15.68
N LYS A 159 3.12 4.26 16.66
CA LYS A 159 3.00 2.79 16.54
C LYS A 159 1.57 2.32 16.26
N GLY A 160 0.58 2.90 16.94
CA GLY A 160 -0.84 2.56 16.74
C GLY A 160 -1.33 2.87 15.32
N PHE A 161 -0.92 4.02 14.77
CA PHE A 161 -1.34 4.43 13.42
C PHE A 161 -0.73 3.56 12.32
N ILE A 162 0.52 3.12 12.46
CA ILE A 162 1.15 2.21 11.48
C ILE A 162 0.45 0.85 11.49
N VAL A 163 0.07 0.33 12.66
CA VAL A 163 -0.72 -0.91 12.77
C VAL A 163 -2.09 -0.75 12.10
N LEU A 164 -2.79 0.36 12.40
CA LEU A 164 -4.07 0.68 11.75
C LEU A 164 -3.92 0.80 10.23
N ALA A 165 -2.84 1.41 9.74
CA ALA A 165 -2.54 1.53 8.33
C ALA A 165 -2.36 0.15 7.66
N ALA A 166 -1.63 -0.77 8.31
CA ALA A 166 -1.41 -2.11 7.78
C ALA A 166 -2.71 -2.89 7.67
N TRP A 167 -3.53 -2.86 8.73
CA TRP A 167 -4.81 -3.57 8.77
C TRP A 167 -5.85 -2.95 7.85
N SER A 168 -5.98 -1.62 7.81
CA SER A 168 -6.91 -0.94 6.90
C SER A 168 -6.56 -1.26 5.44
N GLY A 169 -5.28 -1.22 5.07
CA GLY A 169 -4.82 -1.56 3.73
C GLY A 169 -5.12 -3.01 3.37
N MET A 170 -4.83 -3.95 4.27
CA MET A 170 -5.07 -5.38 4.01
C MET A 170 -6.57 -5.69 3.91
N ILE A 171 -7.38 -5.16 4.83
CA ILE A 171 -8.84 -5.35 4.81
C ILE A 171 -9.43 -4.69 3.56
N GLY A 172 -8.97 -3.49 3.20
CA GLY A 172 -9.36 -2.80 1.98
C GLY A 172 -9.05 -3.62 0.72
N LEU A 173 -7.82 -4.12 0.58
CA LEU A 173 -7.44 -4.98 -0.55
C LEU A 173 -8.26 -6.28 -0.59
N GLY A 174 -8.42 -6.95 0.57
CA GLY A 174 -9.22 -8.18 0.68
C GLY A 174 -10.68 -7.97 0.31
N LEU A 175 -11.28 -6.89 0.79
CA LEU A 175 -12.66 -6.52 0.48
C LEU A 175 -12.81 -6.19 -1.01
N TYR A 176 -11.87 -5.45 -1.61
CA TYR A 176 -11.88 -5.14 -3.04
C TYR A 176 -11.87 -6.42 -3.88
N LEU A 177 -10.98 -7.37 -3.56
CA LEU A 177 -10.87 -8.64 -4.27
C LEU A 177 -12.17 -9.46 -4.16
N LEU A 178 -12.70 -9.59 -2.94
CA LEU A 178 -13.92 -10.36 -2.69
C LEU A 178 -15.13 -9.76 -3.40
N VAL A 179 -15.33 -8.45 -3.28
CA VAL A 179 -16.45 -7.75 -3.92
C VAL A 179 -16.33 -7.80 -5.44
N THR A 180 -15.11 -7.64 -5.98
CA THR A 180 -14.87 -7.76 -7.42
C THR A 180 -15.17 -9.17 -7.92
N LEU A 181 -14.81 -10.21 -7.17
CA LEU A 181 -15.11 -11.60 -7.50
C LEU A 181 -16.63 -11.87 -7.47
N ILE A 182 -17.31 -11.51 -6.36
CA ILE A 182 -18.75 -11.71 -6.21
C ILE A 182 -19.54 -10.94 -7.28
N SER A 183 -19.19 -9.68 -7.51
CA SER A 183 -19.86 -8.88 -8.55
C SER A 183 -19.63 -9.45 -9.95
N THR A 184 -18.43 -9.98 -10.23
CA THR A 184 -18.15 -10.66 -11.51
C THR A 184 -19.05 -11.87 -11.69
N ILE A 185 -19.16 -12.74 -10.68
CA ILE A 185 -20.03 -13.91 -10.71
C ILE A 185 -21.49 -13.48 -10.90
N TYR A 186 -21.95 -12.48 -10.14
CA TYR A 186 -23.32 -11.96 -10.23
C TYR A 186 -23.64 -11.47 -11.65
N PHE A 187 -22.80 -10.59 -12.21
CA PHE A 187 -23.05 -10.03 -13.54
C PHE A 187 -22.97 -11.10 -14.61
N VAL A 188 -21.97 -12.00 -14.58
CA VAL A 188 -21.86 -13.09 -15.56
C VAL A 188 -23.10 -13.98 -15.53
N SER A 189 -23.57 -14.37 -14.34
CA SER A 189 -24.80 -15.16 -14.19
C SER A 189 -26.00 -14.44 -14.81
N LEU A 190 -26.16 -13.13 -14.57
CA LEU A 190 -27.22 -12.34 -15.20
C LEU A 190 -27.06 -12.27 -16.73
N GLY A 191 -25.84 -12.07 -17.22
CA GLY A 191 -25.55 -12.01 -18.66
C GLY A 191 -25.86 -13.33 -19.37
N THR A 192 -25.48 -14.47 -18.78
CA THR A 192 -25.77 -15.79 -19.36
C THR A 192 -27.26 -16.09 -19.48
N GLY A 193 -28.07 -15.62 -18.53
CA GLY A 193 -29.53 -15.81 -18.54
C GLY A 193 -30.31 -14.77 -19.35
N TYR A 194 -29.65 -13.73 -19.87
CA TYR A 194 -30.31 -12.61 -20.54
C TYR A 194 -30.45 -12.85 -22.05
N THR A 195 -31.67 -12.70 -22.58
CA THR A 195 -31.93 -12.67 -24.03
C THR A 195 -32.56 -11.34 -24.42
N GLN A 196 -32.34 -10.87 -25.65
CA GLN A 196 -32.99 -9.64 -26.13
C GLN A 196 -34.52 -9.82 -26.10
N GLY A 197 -35.23 -8.93 -25.40
CA GLY A 197 -36.67 -9.02 -25.14
C GLY A 197 -37.06 -9.57 -23.77
N SER A 198 -36.10 -10.11 -23.01
CA SER A 198 -36.33 -10.45 -21.59
C SER A 198 -36.45 -9.20 -20.74
N THR A 199 -37.31 -9.26 -19.72
CA THR A 199 -37.49 -8.17 -18.77
C THR A 199 -36.22 -7.99 -17.95
N GLN A 200 -35.79 -6.73 -17.79
CA GLN A 200 -34.63 -6.40 -16.99
C GLN A 200 -34.87 -6.86 -15.53
N PRO A 201 -33.91 -7.55 -14.89
CA PRO A 201 -34.00 -7.88 -13.48
C PRO A 201 -34.15 -6.62 -12.62
N SER A 202 -35.20 -6.54 -11.81
CA SER A 202 -35.54 -5.34 -11.04
C SER A 202 -34.45 -4.92 -10.03
N ALA A 203 -33.68 -5.88 -9.52
CA ALA A 203 -32.65 -5.63 -8.51
C ALA A 203 -31.28 -5.23 -9.08
N ILE A 204 -31.08 -5.21 -10.41
CA ILE A 204 -29.74 -5.02 -11.00
C ILE A 204 -29.12 -3.67 -10.62
N ALA A 205 -29.92 -2.59 -10.62
CA ALA A 205 -29.44 -1.26 -10.26
C ALA A 205 -29.02 -1.17 -8.79
N THR A 206 -29.78 -1.84 -7.90
CA THR A 206 -29.48 -1.92 -6.48
C THR A 206 -28.18 -2.68 -6.22
N PHE A 207 -28.01 -3.86 -6.85
CA PHE A 207 -26.78 -4.64 -6.69
C PHE A 207 -25.57 -3.96 -7.35
N ALA A 208 -25.73 -3.34 -8.52
CA ALA A 208 -24.67 -2.56 -9.15
C ALA A 208 -24.18 -1.44 -8.23
N SER A 209 -25.11 -0.68 -7.65
CA SER A 209 -24.80 0.40 -6.69
C SER A 209 -24.12 -0.14 -5.43
N LEU A 210 -24.62 -1.25 -4.88
CA LEU A 210 -24.04 -1.90 -3.71
C LEU A 210 -22.59 -2.33 -3.97
N PHE A 211 -22.33 -2.99 -5.10
CA PHE A 211 -20.98 -3.42 -5.46
C PHE A 211 -20.06 -2.22 -5.70
N ALA A 212 -20.55 -1.14 -6.32
CA ALA A 212 -19.79 0.08 -6.51
C ALA A 212 -19.39 0.73 -5.18
N ILE A 213 -20.31 0.82 -4.22
CA ILE A 213 -20.03 1.35 -2.87
C ILE A 213 -19.01 0.46 -2.15
N LEU A 214 -19.23 -0.85 -2.12
CA LEU A 214 -18.34 -1.77 -1.40
C LEU A 214 -16.93 -1.77 -1.98
N SER A 215 -16.79 -1.81 -3.30
CA SER A 215 -15.47 -1.85 -3.96
C SER A 215 -14.79 -0.49 -4.02
N ASN A 216 -15.48 0.57 -4.43
CA ASN A 216 -14.82 1.85 -4.70
C ASN A 216 -14.95 2.88 -3.60
N THR A 217 -15.92 2.75 -2.68
CA THR A 217 -16.03 3.64 -1.52
C THR A 217 -15.39 3.00 -0.30
N VAL A 218 -15.86 1.82 0.11
CA VAL A 218 -15.38 1.17 1.34
C VAL A 218 -13.96 0.61 1.15
N ALA A 219 -13.75 -0.25 0.15
CA ALA A 219 -12.47 -0.92 -0.02
C ALA A 219 -11.36 0.06 -0.44
N ILE A 220 -11.59 0.88 -1.47
CA ILE A 220 -10.63 1.94 -1.85
C ILE A 220 -10.47 2.99 -0.75
N GLY A 221 -11.52 3.36 -0.01
CA GLY A 221 -11.41 4.27 1.13
C GLY A 221 -10.50 3.74 2.24
N LEU A 222 -10.56 2.43 2.53
CA LEU A 222 -9.65 1.77 3.47
C LEU A 222 -8.20 1.74 2.96
N ILE A 223 -8.01 1.55 1.65
CA ILE A 223 -6.68 1.66 1.01
C ILE A 223 -6.17 3.11 1.11
N ALA A 224 -7.03 4.11 0.88
CA ALA A 224 -6.70 5.52 1.02
C ALA A 224 -6.28 5.87 2.45
N LEU A 225 -6.98 5.33 3.45
CA LEU A 225 -6.63 5.49 4.86
C LEU A 225 -5.26 4.85 5.18
N SER A 226 -4.98 3.69 4.59
CA SER A 226 -3.67 3.04 4.69
C SER A 226 -2.56 3.92 4.11
N THR A 227 -2.73 4.41 2.89
CA THR A 227 -1.76 5.29 2.23
C THR A 227 -1.57 6.61 2.98
N PHE A 228 -2.64 7.13 3.59
CA PHE A 228 -2.60 8.34 4.41
C PHE A 228 -1.63 8.17 5.57
N PHE A 229 -1.87 7.16 6.40
CA PHE A 229 -1.08 6.94 7.61
C PHE A 229 0.38 6.60 7.28
N PHE A 230 0.63 5.79 6.25
CA PHE A 230 2.00 5.54 5.80
C PHE A 230 2.69 6.82 5.29
N GLY A 231 1.98 7.64 4.52
CA GLY A 231 2.49 8.92 4.03
C GLY A 231 2.83 9.89 5.16
N VAL A 232 1.89 10.10 6.10
CA VAL A 232 2.08 10.99 7.24
C VAL A 232 3.26 10.54 8.10
N MET A 233 3.39 9.24 8.36
CA MET A 233 4.48 8.73 9.20
C MET A 233 5.85 8.96 8.57
N ILE A 234 5.99 8.71 7.26
CA ILE A 234 7.26 8.94 6.55
C ILE A 234 7.59 10.44 6.51
N VAL A 235 6.61 11.31 6.25
CA VAL A 235 6.82 12.76 6.19
C VAL A 235 7.13 13.37 7.55
N ARG A 236 6.46 12.92 8.62
CA ARG A 236 6.73 13.39 9.99
C ARG A 236 8.13 13.01 10.43
N ALA A 237 8.57 11.81 10.12
CA ALA A 237 9.88 11.30 10.46
C ALA A 237 10.97 11.71 9.46
N ARG A 238 10.83 12.83 8.73
CA ARG A 238 11.70 13.20 7.60
C ARG A 238 13.21 13.14 7.88
N ASP A 239 13.63 13.38 9.12
CA ASP A 239 15.05 13.37 9.51
C ASP A 239 15.61 11.94 9.59
N LEU A 240 14.74 10.93 9.76
CA LEU A 240 15.08 9.50 9.77
C LEU A 240 15.11 8.88 8.35
N TRP A 241 14.64 9.59 7.34
CA TRP A 241 14.48 9.04 5.99
C TRP A 241 15.33 9.78 4.96
N PRO A 242 15.93 9.07 3.99
CA PRO A 242 16.51 9.71 2.82
C PRO A 242 15.47 10.56 2.09
N LYS A 243 15.89 11.68 1.49
CA LYS A 243 14.99 12.62 0.77
C LYS A 243 14.04 11.95 -0.24
N MET A 244 14.50 10.87 -0.88
CA MET A 244 13.69 10.09 -1.83
C MET A 244 12.48 9.40 -1.15
N TRP A 245 12.65 8.89 0.07
CA TRP A 245 11.56 8.31 0.86
C TRP A 245 10.61 9.38 1.38
N THR A 246 11.11 10.54 1.76
CA THR A 246 10.25 11.68 2.14
C THR A 246 9.35 12.10 0.97
N ALA A 247 9.91 12.19 -0.25
CA ALA A 247 9.13 12.48 -1.46
C ALA A 247 8.08 11.39 -1.75
N PHE A 248 8.43 10.12 -1.56
CA PHE A 248 7.49 9.00 -1.62
C PHE A 248 6.34 9.14 -0.60
N GLY A 249 6.64 9.61 0.61
CA GLY A 249 5.65 9.91 1.65
C GLY A 249 4.69 11.03 1.23
N TYR A 250 5.20 12.15 0.68
CA TYR A 250 4.36 13.21 0.13
C TYR A 250 3.48 12.72 -1.01
N LEU A 251 4.02 11.90 -1.91
CA LEU A 251 3.23 11.30 -3.00
C LEU A 251 2.11 10.42 -2.45
N ALA A 252 2.33 9.68 -1.37
CA ALA A 252 1.30 8.89 -0.70
C ALA A 252 0.13 9.76 -0.20
N LEU A 253 0.39 10.99 0.24
CA LEU A 253 -0.66 11.95 0.64
C LEU A 253 -1.47 12.44 -0.56
N VAL A 254 -0.83 12.69 -1.71
CA VAL A 254 -1.53 13.05 -2.95
C VAL A 254 -2.40 11.89 -3.45
N VAL A 255 -1.85 10.67 -3.43
CA VAL A 255 -2.59 9.44 -3.73
C VAL A 255 -3.81 9.29 -2.83
N THR A 256 -3.63 9.51 -1.52
CA THR A 256 -4.72 9.49 -0.55
C THR A 256 -5.82 10.49 -0.91
N ALA A 257 -5.45 11.74 -1.22
CA ALA A 257 -6.43 12.78 -1.55
C ALA A 257 -7.27 12.38 -2.77
N LEU A 258 -6.65 11.83 -3.81
CA LEU A 258 -7.34 11.37 -5.02
C LEU A 258 -8.20 10.13 -4.77
N LEU A 259 -7.70 9.13 -4.04
CA LEU A 259 -8.47 7.93 -3.71
C LEU A 259 -9.68 8.26 -2.82
N SER A 260 -9.51 9.12 -1.82
CA SER A 260 -10.61 9.62 -0.97
C SER A 260 -11.62 10.43 -1.78
N GLY A 261 -11.16 11.34 -2.65
CA GLY A 261 -12.02 12.10 -3.54
C GLY A 261 -12.84 11.20 -4.48
N SER A 262 -12.21 10.18 -5.06
CA SER A 262 -12.89 9.16 -5.87
C SER A 262 -13.91 8.36 -5.05
N ALA A 263 -13.56 7.93 -3.83
CA ALA A 263 -14.44 7.17 -2.96
C ALA A 263 -15.72 7.94 -2.60
N VAL A 264 -15.58 9.23 -2.27
CA VAL A 264 -16.70 10.13 -1.97
C VAL A 264 -17.53 10.42 -3.22
N ALA A 265 -16.89 10.66 -4.37
CA ALA A 265 -17.59 10.89 -5.62
C ALA A 265 -18.49 9.69 -5.99
N ILE A 266 -17.97 8.47 -5.85
CA ILE A 266 -18.77 7.25 -6.11
C ILE A 266 -19.86 7.06 -5.05
N ALA A 267 -19.60 7.39 -3.79
CA ALA A 267 -20.63 7.35 -2.75
C ALA A 267 -21.82 8.29 -3.06
N SER A 268 -21.55 9.44 -3.68
CA SER A 268 -22.60 10.39 -4.09
C SER A 268 -23.39 9.95 -5.33
N ALA A 269 -22.80 9.11 -6.19
CA ALA A 269 -23.43 8.63 -7.43
C ALA A 269 -23.04 7.17 -7.71
N PRO A 270 -23.54 6.20 -6.93
CA PRO A 270 -23.04 4.83 -6.96
C PRO A 270 -23.40 4.05 -8.23
N VAL A 271 -24.43 4.48 -8.97
CA VAL A 271 -24.93 3.82 -10.18
C VAL A 271 -23.89 3.86 -11.31
N THR A 272 -23.04 4.89 -11.38
CA THR A 272 -22.03 5.01 -12.44
C THR A 272 -20.87 4.04 -12.26
N GLY A 273 -20.68 3.50 -11.04
CA GLY A 273 -19.61 2.54 -10.73
C GLY A 273 -18.19 3.10 -10.77
N GLN A 274 -17.98 4.30 -11.34
CA GLN A 274 -16.72 5.03 -11.44
C GLN A 274 -16.97 6.54 -11.42
N SER A 275 -15.96 7.31 -11.01
CA SER A 275 -15.94 8.77 -11.09
C SER A 275 -14.82 9.23 -12.03
N LEU A 276 -14.86 10.50 -12.44
CA LEU A 276 -13.76 11.13 -13.20
C LEU A 276 -12.41 11.06 -12.47
N LEU A 277 -12.42 10.97 -11.14
CA LEU A 277 -11.21 10.85 -10.32
C LEU A 277 -10.71 9.41 -10.20
N THR A 278 -11.52 8.41 -10.53
CA THR A 278 -11.17 6.99 -10.29
C THR A 278 -9.96 6.59 -11.12
N THR A 279 -9.96 6.87 -12.42
CA THR A 279 -8.83 6.57 -13.32
C THR A 279 -7.54 7.26 -12.89
N PRO A 280 -7.48 8.60 -12.70
CA PRO A 280 -6.24 9.25 -12.27
C PRO A 280 -5.80 8.81 -10.86
N ALA A 281 -6.74 8.53 -9.94
CA ALA A 281 -6.39 8.00 -8.61
C ALA A 281 -5.75 6.61 -8.70
N THR A 282 -6.30 5.70 -9.51
CA THR A 282 -5.73 4.36 -9.72
C THR A 282 -4.36 4.43 -10.40
N LEU A 283 -4.20 5.29 -11.40
CA LEU A 283 -2.90 5.46 -12.08
C LEU A 283 -1.84 6.05 -11.15
N LEU A 284 -2.18 7.03 -10.33
CA LEU A 284 -1.23 7.60 -9.38
C LEU A 284 -0.89 6.59 -8.27
N PHE A 285 -1.87 5.84 -7.78
CA PHE A 285 -1.62 4.73 -6.86
C PHE A 285 -0.68 3.70 -7.49
N ALA A 286 -0.89 3.33 -8.76
CA ALA A 286 0.00 2.41 -9.48
C ALA A 286 1.42 2.97 -9.67
N ALA A 287 1.56 4.26 -9.96
CA ALA A 287 2.87 4.91 -10.03
C ALA A 287 3.58 4.92 -8.67
N TRP A 288 2.83 5.14 -7.59
CA TRP A 288 3.34 5.07 -6.23
C TRP A 288 3.77 3.64 -5.85
N THR A 289 2.99 2.62 -6.19
CA THR A 289 3.39 1.22 -5.97
C THR A 289 4.56 0.79 -6.86
N LEU A 290 4.66 1.31 -8.08
CA LEU A 290 5.82 1.12 -8.97
C LEU A 290 7.11 1.66 -8.31
N TRP A 291 7.04 2.87 -7.74
CA TRP A 291 8.17 3.47 -7.05
C TRP A 291 8.59 2.61 -5.87
N LEU A 292 7.65 2.18 -5.03
CA LEU A 292 7.93 1.27 -3.92
C LEU A 292 8.59 -0.04 -4.41
N GLY A 293 8.01 -0.68 -5.43
CA GLY A 293 8.56 -1.92 -6.00
C GLY A 293 10.00 -1.73 -6.51
N SER A 294 10.29 -0.60 -7.16
CA SER A 294 11.64 -0.26 -7.64
C SER A 294 12.63 -0.09 -6.50
N MET A 295 12.23 0.59 -5.41
CA MET A 295 13.06 0.70 -4.21
C MET A 295 13.37 -0.67 -3.60
N LEU A 296 12.36 -1.54 -3.48
CA LEU A 296 12.52 -2.85 -2.85
C LEU A 296 13.37 -3.83 -3.66
N VAL A 297 13.25 -3.81 -4.99
CA VAL A 297 14.06 -4.69 -5.86
C VAL A 297 15.53 -4.29 -5.88
N ARG A 298 15.84 -3.01 -5.64
CA ARG A 298 17.21 -2.49 -5.55
C ARG A 298 17.94 -2.83 -4.24
N LEU A 299 17.24 -3.35 -3.23
CA LEU A 299 17.87 -3.81 -1.99
C LEU A 299 18.80 -4.99 -2.31
N GLN A 300 20.11 -4.76 -2.30
CA GLN A 300 21.11 -5.82 -2.46
C GLN A 300 21.23 -6.62 -1.16
N PRO A 301 21.31 -7.96 -1.21
CA PRO A 301 21.77 -8.73 -0.07
C PRO A 301 23.26 -8.44 0.12
N GLU A 302 23.64 -8.05 1.34
CA GLU A 302 25.05 -8.09 1.75
C GLU A 302 25.57 -9.52 1.53
N ALA A 303 26.48 -9.66 0.57
CA ALA A 303 27.13 -10.91 0.22
C ALA A 303 28.00 -11.39 1.39
#